data_AF-A0A9F5N5T0-F1
#
_entry.id   AF-A0A9F5N5T0-F1
#
_cell.length_a   1.000
_cell.length_b   1.000
_cell.length_c   1.000
_cell.angle_alpha   90.00
_cell.angle_beta   90.00
_cell.angle_gamma   90.00
#
_symmetry.space_group_name_H-M   'P 1'
#
loop_
_entity.id
_entity.type
_entity.pdbx_description
1 polymer ?
#
loop_
_entity_poly.entity_id
_entity_poly.type
_entity_poly.pdbx_seq_one_letter_code
_entity_poly.pdbx_strand_id
1 'polypeptide(L)'
;LQDRVILGAVGADNWAGGILEQQNDFDGERFITTPSVRKEMEGAYLGYALGFLQHHQKEFYAVGAPRYQHLGRVLLFEVNATSQNWTLKQEIKGQQTGSYFGGVLCTVDIDGDQETDLLLIGAQQYFTEMRGGQVYAYGWKEDNLILLGELNGDLGYPLGRFGAAITDLADINGDGQVDVAVGAPLEDEERGAVYIYNSHEKTLRMQYSQRITGATISPGLRYFGQSIHGKTDLSGDGLTNIAVGALGKVVVLQSRPIVNVATQVTFQPKEIPVKDVECSGDSKAWQNINLKLTICFINSFAIKSYSGHLSAKLLFHLEIDPDRVKYRGEFRNGNNVINGDKEISLGSVCILEEINITNCIEDYLSAIKLLVNLSLEEDGELKNGPPRPILNPLSNRTVVEIPFEKNCGVDEVCVTDLKIAFHSSGLLKKKKVAAIRLNLTTASLLSQSSAYILLRCQDDKGLACNVSHPIYRNSTKALIQLQFGVLADVAWTENLEMEVYVSSENEANDTLQNNKARHSIPVKYPINIIVNGLETSSHYVNFSSQQQENKTVTHSYKVSQCLQAFSQNKNS
;
A
#
# COMPACT_ATOMS: atom_id res chain seq x y z
N LEU A 1 15.24 27.34 13.30
CA LEU A 1 16.31 26.33 13.38
C LEU A 1 17.18 26.72 14.56
N GLN A 2 17.07 26.00 15.68
CA GLN A 2 17.84 26.29 16.88
C GLN A 2 19.33 26.00 16.64
N ASP A 3 20.18 26.92 17.11
CA ASP A 3 21.65 26.96 16.99
C ASP A 3 22.36 25.86 17.80
N ARG A 4 22.15 24.59 17.45
CA ARG A 4 22.80 23.45 18.11
C ARG A 4 23.26 22.38 17.14
N VAL A 5 24.43 21.82 17.43
CA VAL A 5 25.02 20.68 16.73
C VAL A 5 25.02 19.49 17.67
N ILE A 6 24.51 18.36 17.19
CA ILE A 6 24.46 17.11 17.96
C ILE A 6 25.48 16.13 17.35
N LEU A 7 26.43 15.68 18.16
CA LEU A 7 27.53 14.82 17.73
C LEU A 7 27.50 13.49 18.46
N GLY A 8 27.75 12.39 17.74
CA GLY A 8 27.91 11.06 18.33
C GLY A 8 29.32 10.86 18.89
N ALA A 9 29.44 10.46 20.15
CA ALA A 9 30.71 10.26 20.83
C ALA A 9 30.93 8.76 21.17
N VAL A 10 31.04 7.93 20.13
CA VAL A 10 31.07 6.46 20.21
C VAL A 10 32.12 5.88 21.17
N GLY A 11 33.30 6.50 21.22
CA GLY A 11 34.43 6.02 22.04
C GLY A 11 34.36 6.39 23.53
N ALA A 12 33.38 7.19 23.94
CA ALA A 12 33.27 7.65 25.32
C ALA A 12 32.97 6.52 26.31
N ASP A 13 33.44 6.67 27.56
CA ASP A 13 33.16 5.78 28.70
C ASP A 13 33.31 4.28 28.37
N ASN A 14 34.53 3.85 28.04
CA ASN A 14 34.84 2.47 27.66
C ASN A 14 33.97 1.95 26.50
N TRP A 15 33.85 2.78 25.45
CA TRP A 15 32.99 2.51 24.28
C TRP A 15 31.50 2.31 24.61
N ALA A 16 31.05 2.75 25.79
CA ALA A 16 29.62 2.87 26.05
C ALA A 16 28.97 3.88 25.10
N GLY A 17 29.71 4.93 24.80
CA GLY A 17 29.31 5.97 23.87
C GLY A 17 28.36 6.99 24.51
N GLY A 18 27.82 7.86 23.68
CA GLY A 18 26.98 8.96 24.10
C GLY A 18 26.84 10.01 23.01
N ILE A 19 26.26 11.13 23.38
CA ILE A 19 25.96 12.24 22.48
C ILE A 19 26.53 13.51 23.10
N LEU A 20 27.14 14.35 22.29
CA LEU A 20 27.55 15.70 22.67
C LEU A 20 26.58 16.69 22.02
N GLU A 21 25.93 17.50 22.84
CA GLU A 21 25.21 18.69 22.39
C GLU A 21 26.14 19.89 22.51
N GLN A 22 26.36 20.59 21.39
CA GLN A 22 27.25 21.74 21.28
C GLN A 22 26.47 22.94 20.73
N GLN A 23 26.60 24.09 21.40
CA GLN A 23 26.07 25.35 20.89
C GLN A 23 26.98 25.91 19.79
N ASN A 24 26.41 26.63 18.81
CA ASN A 24 27.15 27.10 17.62
C ASN A 24 28.33 28.04 17.91
N ASP A 25 28.38 28.65 19.09
CA ASP A 25 29.48 29.50 19.57
C ASP A 25 30.62 28.71 20.23
N PHE A 26 30.47 27.39 20.38
CA PHE A 26 31.39 26.49 21.10
C PHE A 26 31.59 26.85 22.58
N ASP A 27 30.75 27.71 23.16
CA ASP A 27 30.89 28.19 24.55
C ASP A 27 30.19 27.27 25.57
N GLY A 28 29.51 26.21 25.12
CA GLY A 28 28.85 25.22 25.97
C GLY A 28 28.78 23.83 25.36
N GLU A 29 29.23 22.83 26.13
CA GLU A 29 29.13 21.40 25.79
C GLU A 29 28.36 20.63 26.86
N ARG A 30 27.40 19.81 26.42
CA ARG A 30 26.67 18.89 27.29
C ARG A 30 26.81 17.47 26.78
N PHE A 31 27.31 16.59 27.63
CA PHE A 31 27.39 15.17 27.34
C PHE A 31 26.13 14.44 27.84
N ILE A 32 25.43 13.78 26.93
CA ILE A 32 24.22 13.00 27.18
C ILE A 32 24.55 11.51 27.06
N THR A 33 24.17 10.76 28.09
CA THR A 33 24.36 9.30 28.16
C THR A 33 23.17 8.64 28.88
N THR A 34 23.15 7.31 28.93
CA THR A 34 22.11 6.56 29.64
C THR A 34 22.29 6.61 31.16
N PRO A 35 21.24 6.88 31.94
CA PRO A 35 21.32 6.86 33.41
C PRO A 35 21.55 5.47 34.03
N SER A 36 21.34 4.37 33.28
CA SER A 36 21.18 3.01 33.81
C SER A 36 22.31 2.06 33.39
N VAL A 37 22.87 1.32 34.36
CA VAL A 37 23.81 0.17 34.27
C VAL A 37 24.94 0.32 33.24
N ARG A 38 25.95 1.15 33.56
CA ARG A 38 27.17 1.36 32.74
C ARG A 38 27.77 0.06 32.19
N LYS A 39 27.80 -1.01 32.98
CA LYS A 39 28.35 -2.31 32.57
C LYS A 39 27.69 -2.93 31.34
N GLU A 40 26.38 -2.77 31.16
CA GLU A 40 25.69 -3.34 29.99
C GLU A 40 25.93 -2.52 28.72
N MET A 41 26.28 -1.24 28.90
CA MET A 41 26.57 -0.34 27.81
C MET A 41 28.04 -0.41 27.38
N GLU A 42 28.97 -0.93 28.19
CA GLU A 42 30.38 -1.08 27.78
C GLU A 42 30.50 -1.75 26.41
N GLY A 43 31.17 -1.08 25.46
CA GLY A 43 31.29 -1.56 24.08
C GLY A 43 30.03 -1.48 23.21
N ALA A 44 28.95 -0.81 23.64
CA ALA A 44 27.68 -0.73 22.91
C ALA A 44 27.69 0.24 21.72
N TYR A 45 28.62 1.19 21.69
CA TYR A 45 28.76 2.21 20.65
C TYR A 45 27.56 3.16 20.55
N LEU A 46 27.04 3.65 21.69
CA LEU A 46 25.96 4.65 21.65
C LEU A 46 26.44 5.92 20.93
N GLY A 47 25.58 6.47 20.07
CA GLY A 47 25.91 7.62 19.23
C GLY A 47 26.54 7.24 17.90
N TYR A 48 26.51 5.95 17.51
CA TYR A 48 27.01 5.52 16.20
C TYR A 48 26.20 6.10 15.04
N ALA A 49 24.88 6.21 15.22
CA ALA A 49 23.96 6.84 14.30
C ALA A 49 23.00 7.76 15.08
N LEU A 50 22.55 8.82 14.42
CA LEU A 50 21.66 9.83 14.99
C LEU A 50 20.53 10.11 13.99
N GLY A 51 19.31 10.30 14.49
CA GLY A 51 18.16 10.76 13.73
C GLY A 51 17.36 11.77 14.55
N PHE A 52 17.00 12.90 13.94
CA PHE A 52 16.14 13.91 14.55
C PHE A 52 14.70 13.67 14.13
N LEU A 53 13.77 13.63 15.09
CA LEU A 53 12.36 13.43 14.83
C LEU A 53 11.57 14.59 15.45
N GLN A 54 10.63 15.11 14.68
CA GLN A 54 9.64 16.06 15.13
C GLN A 54 8.31 15.31 15.28
N HIS A 55 7.67 15.39 16.45
CA HIS A 55 6.35 14.77 16.65
C HIS A 55 5.49 15.58 17.63
N HIS A 56 4.31 16.02 17.21
CA HIS A 56 3.39 16.86 17.98
C HIS A 56 4.08 18.08 18.62
N GLN A 57 4.87 18.83 17.83
CA GLN A 57 5.66 19.98 18.31
C GLN A 57 6.72 19.64 19.38
N LYS A 58 7.00 18.37 19.63
CA LYS A 58 8.10 17.92 20.50
C LYS A 58 9.27 17.45 19.66
N GLU A 59 10.46 17.64 20.21
CA GLU A 59 11.71 17.25 19.59
C GLU A 59 12.18 15.92 20.18
N PHE A 60 12.50 14.97 19.31
CA PHE A 60 13.07 13.69 19.69
C PHE A 60 14.36 13.41 18.94
N TYR A 61 15.23 12.62 19.57
CA TYR A 61 16.45 12.12 18.97
C TYR A 61 16.52 10.60 19.12
N ALA A 62 16.56 9.91 17.99
CA ALA A 62 16.87 8.50 17.92
C ALA A 62 18.39 8.31 17.83
N VAL A 63 18.92 7.41 18.66
CA VAL A 63 20.37 7.25 18.86
C VAL A 63 20.72 5.79 18.84
N GLY A 64 21.56 5.41 17.87
CA GLY A 64 21.98 4.04 17.63
C GLY A 64 23.10 3.58 18.55
N ALA A 65 22.98 2.35 19.07
CA ALA A 65 23.98 1.62 19.80
C ALA A 65 24.09 0.18 19.23
N PRO A 66 24.66 0.02 18.01
CA PRO A 66 24.56 -1.22 17.25
C PRO A 66 25.29 -2.41 17.84
N ARG A 67 26.16 -2.20 18.84
CA ARG A 67 26.89 -3.27 19.53
C ARG A 67 26.32 -3.64 20.89
N TYR A 68 25.27 -2.94 21.36
CA TYR A 68 24.62 -3.22 22.64
C TYR A 68 24.26 -4.71 22.74
N GLN A 69 24.82 -5.41 23.73
CA GLN A 69 24.64 -6.84 23.98
C GLN A 69 24.79 -7.72 22.71
N HIS A 70 25.57 -7.26 21.74
CA HIS A 70 25.69 -7.84 20.40
C HIS A 70 24.38 -7.93 19.59
N LEU A 71 23.25 -7.46 20.10
CA LEU A 71 21.95 -7.42 19.41
C LEU A 71 21.74 -6.11 18.66
N GLY A 72 22.25 -5.02 19.22
CA GLY A 72 21.98 -3.66 18.77
C GLY A 72 20.72 -3.08 19.42
N ARG A 73 20.68 -1.74 19.52
CA ARG A 73 19.64 -1.01 20.22
C ARG A 73 19.55 0.42 19.69
N VAL A 74 18.36 1.00 19.74
CA VAL A 74 18.11 2.41 19.48
C VAL A 74 17.42 3.03 20.68
N LEU A 75 17.90 4.18 21.13
CA LEU A 75 17.32 4.97 22.22
C LEU A 75 16.60 6.17 21.64
N LEU A 76 15.37 6.40 22.08
CA LEU A 76 14.61 7.59 21.74
C LEU A 76 14.61 8.55 22.93
N PHE A 77 15.24 9.70 22.77
CA PHE A 77 15.23 10.78 23.76
C PHE A 77 14.23 11.87 23.35
N GLU A 78 13.41 12.33 24.28
CA GLU A 78 12.65 13.58 24.15
C GLU A 78 13.47 14.72 24.75
N VAL A 79 13.58 15.81 23.98
CA VAL A 79 14.27 17.03 24.39
C VAL A 79 13.24 18.09 24.71
N ASN A 80 13.24 18.55 25.96
CA ASN A 80 12.38 19.65 26.36
C ASN A 80 12.96 20.97 25.82
N ALA A 81 12.27 21.61 24.88
CA ALA A 81 12.76 22.79 24.17
C ALA A 81 13.07 24.02 25.06
N THR A 82 12.46 24.13 26.26
CA THR A 82 12.71 25.25 27.18
C THR A 82 13.79 24.97 28.21
N SER A 83 13.87 23.74 28.73
CA SER A 83 14.88 23.36 29.74
C SER A 83 16.12 22.66 29.16
N GLN A 84 16.10 22.37 27.85
CA GLN A 84 17.10 21.57 27.14
C GLN A 84 17.41 20.24 27.84
N ASN A 85 16.46 19.69 28.60
CA ASN A 85 16.67 18.45 29.33
C ASN A 85 16.34 17.26 28.45
N TRP A 86 17.24 16.27 28.45
CA TRP A 86 17.12 15.05 27.68
C TRP A 86 16.49 13.96 28.54
N THR A 87 15.39 13.37 28.05
CA THR A 87 14.67 12.32 28.77
C THR A 87 14.54 11.08 27.89
N LEU A 88 14.97 9.92 28.38
CA LEU A 88 14.80 8.67 27.67
C LEU A 88 13.33 8.27 27.68
N LYS A 89 12.71 8.16 26.50
CA LYS A 89 11.29 7.81 26.33
C LYS A 89 11.09 6.35 25.98
N GLN A 90 11.89 5.84 25.06
CA GLN A 90 11.72 4.50 24.52
C GLN A 90 13.07 3.84 24.21
N GLU A 91 13.07 2.52 24.34
CA GLU A 91 14.17 1.65 23.93
C GLU A 91 13.67 0.66 22.88
N ILE A 92 14.33 0.63 21.73
CA ILE A 92 14.02 -0.30 20.64
C ILE A 92 15.19 -1.28 20.53
N LYS A 93 14.94 -2.57 20.76
CA LYS A 93 15.98 -3.61 20.81
C LYS A 93 16.01 -4.40 19.49
N GLY A 94 17.21 -4.67 18.99
CA GLY A 94 17.42 -5.58 17.87
C GLY A 94 17.08 -7.02 18.27
N GLN A 95 16.72 -7.83 17.26
CA GLN A 95 16.28 -9.22 17.48
C GLN A 95 17.39 -10.25 17.25
N GLN A 96 18.32 -9.98 16.33
CA GLN A 96 19.35 -10.93 15.91
C GLN A 96 20.75 -10.48 16.33
N THR A 97 21.49 -11.37 16.98
CA THR A 97 22.88 -11.17 17.37
C THR A 97 23.76 -10.96 16.15
N GLY A 98 24.60 -9.93 16.17
CA GLY A 98 25.51 -9.57 15.09
C GLY A 98 24.85 -8.79 13.96
N SER A 99 23.54 -8.50 14.03
CA SER A 99 22.82 -7.80 12.95
C SER A 99 23.20 -6.33 12.78
N TYR A 100 23.87 -5.76 13.79
CA TYR A 100 24.28 -4.36 13.85
C TYR A 100 23.08 -3.38 13.83
N PHE A 101 21.95 -3.80 14.40
CA PHE A 101 20.70 -3.03 14.47
C PHE A 101 20.91 -1.65 15.12
N GLY A 102 20.47 -0.60 14.45
CA GLY A 102 20.72 0.79 14.87
C GLY A 102 22.03 1.36 14.36
N GLY A 103 22.69 0.69 13.40
CA GLY A 103 23.90 1.17 12.76
C GLY A 103 23.65 2.27 11.72
N VAL A 104 22.43 2.38 11.21
CA VAL A 104 21.96 3.44 10.30
C VAL A 104 20.56 3.85 10.75
N LEU A 105 20.32 5.14 10.84
CA LEU A 105 19.01 5.72 11.16
C LEU A 105 18.63 6.70 10.07
N CYS A 106 17.37 6.67 9.63
CA CYS A 106 16.83 7.63 8.67
C CYS A 106 15.43 8.04 9.13
N THR A 107 15.18 9.34 9.19
CA THR A 107 13.91 9.94 9.62
C THR A 107 13.22 10.49 8.39
N VAL A 108 11.93 10.20 8.23
CA VAL A 108 11.18 10.52 7.02
C VAL A 108 9.89 11.25 7.40
N ASP A 109 9.73 12.45 6.86
CA ASP A 109 8.47 13.22 6.84
C ASP A 109 7.82 12.95 5.48
N ILE A 110 6.83 12.05 5.45
CA ILE A 110 6.28 11.47 4.23
C ILE A 110 5.45 12.49 3.46
N ASP A 111 4.64 13.29 4.14
CA ASP A 111 3.70 14.23 3.51
C ASP A 111 4.17 15.70 3.54
N GLY A 112 5.36 15.96 4.06
CA GLY A 112 6.00 17.28 4.04
C GLY A 112 5.37 18.26 5.03
N ASP A 113 4.72 17.77 6.08
CA ASP A 113 4.03 18.58 7.08
C ASP A 113 4.96 19.07 8.21
N GLN A 114 6.26 18.77 8.13
CA GLN A 114 7.31 19.03 9.11
C GLN A 114 7.23 18.17 10.37
N GLU A 115 6.30 17.22 10.45
CA GLU A 115 6.29 16.16 11.44
C GLU A 115 6.93 14.90 10.84
N THR A 116 7.67 14.15 11.65
CA THR A 116 8.33 12.93 11.19
C THR A 116 7.36 11.79 11.25
N ASP A 117 6.94 11.22 10.11
CA ASP A 117 6.04 10.06 10.10
C ASP A 117 6.77 8.75 10.45
N LEU A 118 7.99 8.56 9.91
CA LEU A 118 8.74 7.30 10.04
C LEU A 118 10.16 7.46 10.58
N LEU A 119 10.56 6.47 11.37
CA LEU A 119 11.96 6.15 11.68
C LEU A 119 12.33 4.82 11.03
N LEU A 120 13.28 4.85 10.12
CA LEU A 120 13.88 3.66 9.52
C LEU A 120 15.16 3.29 10.26
N ILE A 121 15.26 2.03 10.66
CA ILE A 121 16.41 1.49 11.41
C ILE A 121 17.08 0.40 10.59
N GLY A 122 18.33 0.62 10.22
CA GLY A 122 19.16 -0.35 9.50
C GLY A 122 19.77 -1.40 10.44
N ALA A 123 19.73 -2.65 9.99
CA ALA A 123 20.46 -3.78 10.54
C ALA A 123 21.27 -4.43 9.41
N GLN A 124 22.30 -3.73 8.93
CA GLN A 124 23.02 -4.08 7.70
C GLN A 124 23.82 -5.39 7.78
N GLN A 125 24.01 -5.97 8.96
CA GLN A 125 24.65 -7.28 9.14
C GLN A 125 23.63 -8.38 9.49
N TYR A 126 22.33 -8.07 9.44
CA TYR A 126 21.28 -9.09 9.57
C TYR A 126 21.52 -10.21 8.56
N PHE A 127 21.34 -11.45 8.97
CA PHE A 127 21.68 -12.61 8.17
C PHE A 127 20.56 -13.64 8.16
N THR A 128 20.23 -14.11 6.97
CA THR A 128 19.51 -15.36 6.72
C THR A 128 20.24 -16.10 5.60
N GLU A 129 19.91 -17.37 5.37
CA GLU A 129 20.48 -18.13 4.26
C GLU A 129 20.18 -17.50 2.89
N MET A 130 19.13 -16.68 2.78
CA MET A 130 18.65 -16.11 1.53
C MET A 130 18.93 -14.61 1.36
N ARG A 131 19.09 -13.86 2.46
CA ARG A 131 19.19 -12.39 2.47
C ARG A 131 20.16 -11.88 3.52
N GLY A 132 20.88 -10.82 3.16
CA GLY A 132 21.83 -10.12 4.02
C GLY A 132 21.44 -8.66 4.16
N GLY A 133 21.21 -8.23 5.40
CA GLY A 133 20.73 -6.92 5.77
C GLY A 133 19.20 -6.84 5.83
N GLN A 134 18.70 -5.95 6.68
CA GLN A 134 17.28 -5.67 6.86
C GLN A 134 17.10 -4.23 7.34
N VAL A 135 15.99 -3.59 6.95
CA VAL A 135 15.59 -2.28 7.45
C VAL A 135 14.21 -2.38 8.08
N TYR A 136 14.05 -1.81 9.27
CA TYR A 136 12.79 -1.82 10.00
C TYR A 136 12.15 -0.43 9.93
N ALA A 137 10.87 -0.38 9.57
CA ALA A 137 10.09 0.86 9.51
C ALA A 137 9.24 1.00 10.78
N TYR A 138 9.52 2.05 11.56
CA TYR A 138 8.76 2.42 12.74
C TYR A 138 7.95 3.68 12.47
N GLY A 139 6.71 3.72 12.94
CA GLY A 139 5.87 4.92 12.92
C GLY A 139 5.21 5.19 14.26
N TRP A 140 4.59 6.35 14.40
CA TRP A 140 4.03 6.78 15.67
C TRP A 140 2.71 6.10 16.03
N LYS A 141 2.59 5.72 17.29
CA LYS A 141 1.35 5.44 17.98
C LYS A 141 1.36 6.22 19.29
N GLU A 142 0.58 7.30 19.32
CA GLU A 142 0.67 8.32 20.37
C GLU A 142 2.10 8.90 20.41
N ASP A 143 2.79 8.84 21.56
CA ASP A 143 4.18 9.32 21.71
C ASP A 143 5.22 8.19 21.65
N ASN A 144 4.85 6.99 21.17
CA ASN A 144 5.75 5.84 21.05
C ASN A 144 5.88 5.39 19.59
N LEU A 145 7.07 4.90 19.23
CA LEU A 145 7.33 4.29 17.94
C LEU A 145 6.96 2.80 17.97
N ILE A 146 6.19 2.36 16.98
CA ILE A 146 5.81 0.95 16.78
C ILE A 146 6.29 0.44 15.43
N LEU A 147 6.63 -0.84 15.35
CA LEU A 147 7.05 -1.48 14.10
C LEU A 147 5.84 -1.58 13.15
N LEU A 148 5.97 -0.98 11.96
CA LEU A 148 4.97 -1.05 10.89
C LEU A 148 5.31 -2.12 9.86
N GLY A 149 6.60 -2.38 9.63
CA GLY A 149 7.04 -3.43 8.73
C GLY A 149 8.54 -3.44 8.48
N GLU A 150 8.96 -4.23 7.50
CA GLU A 150 10.36 -4.53 7.20
C GLU A 150 10.62 -4.41 5.71
N LEU A 151 11.65 -3.64 5.35
CA LEU A 151 12.17 -3.56 3.98
C LEU A 151 13.29 -4.59 3.82
N ASN A 152 13.28 -5.24 2.66
CA ASN A 152 14.21 -6.32 2.33
C ASN A 152 14.69 -6.17 0.88
N GLY A 153 15.97 -6.44 0.66
CA GLY A 153 16.53 -6.62 -0.68
C GLY A 153 16.10 -7.93 -1.34
N ASP A 154 16.60 -8.15 -2.56
CA ASP A 154 16.37 -9.37 -3.32
C ASP A 154 16.91 -10.62 -2.61
N LEU A 155 16.33 -11.77 -2.97
CA LEU A 155 16.81 -13.08 -2.52
C LEU A 155 18.11 -13.44 -3.25
N GLY A 156 18.97 -14.23 -2.59
CA GLY A 156 20.23 -14.74 -3.16
C GLY A 156 21.47 -13.93 -2.76
N TYR A 157 21.30 -12.89 -1.93
CA TYR A 157 22.40 -12.06 -1.45
C TYR A 157 22.53 -12.11 0.08
N PRO A 158 22.90 -13.26 0.68
CA PRO A 158 23.00 -13.42 2.14
C PRO A 158 24.05 -12.50 2.79
N LEU A 159 24.97 -11.94 2.01
CA LEU A 159 26.00 -11.00 2.46
C LEU A 159 25.84 -9.60 1.85
N GLY A 160 24.68 -9.29 1.24
CA GLY A 160 24.45 -8.07 0.46
C GLY A 160 24.53 -6.74 1.23
N ARG A 161 24.39 -6.81 2.56
CA ARG A 161 24.34 -5.66 3.48
C ARG A 161 23.26 -4.64 3.11
N PHE A 162 22.07 -5.11 2.76
CA PHE A 162 20.92 -4.25 2.58
C PHE A 162 20.66 -3.39 3.83
N GLY A 163 20.45 -2.09 3.65
CA GLY A 163 20.32 -1.15 4.77
C GLY A 163 21.65 -0.55 5.26
N ALA A 164 22.75 -0.74 4.51
CA ALA A 164 24.04 -0.10 4.82
C ALA A 164 24.02 1.42 4.62
N ALA A 165 23.12 1.92 3.77
CA ALA A 165 22.77 3.32 3.64
C ALA A 165 21.26 3.42 3.47
N ILE A 166 20.65 4.42 4.10
CA ILE A 166 19.22 4.71 4.01
C ILE A 166 19.12 6.24 3.91
N THR A 167 18.36 6.74 2.94
CA THR A 167 18.04 8.16 2.82
C THR A 167 16.61 8.32 2.36
N ASP A 168 15.94 9.33 2.87
CA ASP A 168 14.77 9.85 2.20
C ASP A 168 15.19 10.61 0.94
N LEU A 169 14.28 10.61 -0.02
CA LEU A 169 14.39 11.28 -1.30
C LEU A 169 13.41 12.46 -1.30
N ALA A 170 13.39 13.22 -2.39
CA ALA A 170 12.19 13.99 -2.70
C ALA A 170 11.05 13.06 -3.18
N ASP A 171 9.87 13.62 -3.43
CA ASP A 171 8.86 12.96 -4.25
C ASP A 171 9.41 12.78 -5.68
N ILE A 172 9.74 11.54 -6.05
CA ILE A 172 10.29 11.22 -7.38
C ILE A 172 9.22 10.69 -8.34
N ASN A 173 8.02 10.35 -7.84
CA ASN A 173 6.95 9.77 -8.63
C ASN A 173 5.79 10.75 -8.92
N GLY A 174 5.77 11.90 -8.26
CA GLY A 174 4.78 12.96 -8.37
C GLY A 174 3.46 12.69 -7.65
N ASP A 175 3.44 11.81 -6.65
CA ASP A 175 2.25 11.48 -5.86
C ASP A 175 2.05 12.38 -4.62
N GLY A 176 2.98 13.31 -4.39
CA GLY A 176 2.95 14.27 -3.28
C GLY A 176 3.56 13.75 -1.99
N GLN A 177 4.14 12.55 -1.98
CA GLN A 177 4.85 11.99 -0.82
C GLN A 177 6.32 11.77 -1.12
N VAL A 178 7.19 11.95 -0.13
CA VAL A 178 8.63 11.64 -0.31
C VAL A 178 8.87 10.15 -0.39
N ASP A 179 9.88 9.76 -1.17
CA ASP A 179 10.27 8.37 -1.35
C ASP A 179 11.54 8.03 -0.54
N VAL A 180 11.96 6.76 -0.56
CA VAL A 180 13.14 6.29 0.18
C VAL A 180 14.07 5.48 -0.71
N ALA A 181 15.38 5.68 -0.55
CA ALA A 181 16.41 4.83 -1.13
C ALA A 181 17.14 4.02 -0.07
N VAL A 182 17.42 2.75 -0.37
CA VAL A 182 18.19 1.84 0.48
C VAL A 182 19.35 1.23 -0.30
N GLY A 183 20.55 1.29 0.28
CA GLY A 183 21.77 0.75 -0.31
C GLY A 183 22.08 -0.68 0.14
N ALA A 184 22.60 -1.48 -0.78
CA ALA A 184 23.07 -2.84 -0.55
C ALA A 184 24.43 -3.04 -1.27
N PRO A 185 25.51 -2.45 -0.73
CA PRO A 185 26.79 -2.32 -1.44
C PRO A 185 27.52 -3.64 -1.71
N LEU A 186 27.16 -4.73 -1.03
CA LEU A 186 27.81 -6.02 -1.21
C LEU A 186 27.02 -7.00 -2.08
N GLU A 187 25.85 -6.61 -2.59
CA GLU A 187 25.13 -7.40 -3.58
C GLU A 187 25.88 -7.49 -4.91
N ASP A 188 25.45 -8.43 -5.76
CA ASP A 188 26.03 -8.63 -7.11
C ASP A 188 27.55 -8.80 -7.08
N GLU A 189 28.08 -9.66 -6.20
CA GLU A 189 29.53 -9.89 -6.05
C GLU A 189 30.29 -8.60 -5.73
N GLU A 190 29.77 -7.83 -4.77
CA GLU A 190 30.31 -6.54 -4.34
C GLU A 190 30.26 -5.42 -5.41
N ARG A 191 29.51 -5.60 -6.50
CA ARG A 191 29.20 -4.51 -7.43
C ARG A 191 28.25 -3.50 -6.77
N GLY A 192 27.36 -4.00 -5.92
CA GLY A 192 26.43 -3.22 -5.11
C GLY A 192 25.14 -2.83 -5.85
N ALA A 193 24.11 -2.51 -5.08
CA ALA A 193 22.80 -2.12 -5.58
C ALA A 193 22.16 -1.02 -4.72
N VAL A 194 21.20 -0.32 -5.32
CA VAL A 194 20.30 0.64 -4.65
C VAL A 194 18.86 0.26 -4.96
N TYR A 195 18.02 0.30 -3.94
CA TYR A 195 16.59 0.02 -4.01
C TYR A 195 15.80 1.29 -3.73
N ILE A 196 14.73 1.51 -4.49
CA ILE A 196 13.81 2.63 -4.35
C ILE A 196 12.49 2.11 -3.81
N TYR A 197 12.02 2.68 -2.71
CA TYR A 197 10.74 2.37 -2.08
C TYR A 197 9.85 3.60 -2.15
N ASN A 198 8.69 3.45 -2.79
CA ASN A 198 7.71 4.52 -2.81
C ASN A 198 6.84 4.54 -1.56
N SER A 199 6.47 5.74 -1.13
CA SER A 199 5.54 5.92 -0.03
C SER A 199 4.09 5.65 -0.43
N HIS A 200 3.24 5.41 0.56
CA HIS A 200 1.81 5.19 0.40
C HIS A 200 1.09 5.42 1.73
N GLU A 201 0.09 6.30 1.76
CA GLU A 201 -0.78 6.53 2.93
C GLU A 201 0.01 6.78 4.24
N LYS A 202 0.99 7.71 4.24
CA LYS A 202 1.86 8.01 5.40
C LYS A 202 2.70 6.81 5.90
N THR A 203 2.94 5.82 5.05
CA THR A 203 3.88 4.72 5.29
C THR A 203 4.64 4.37 4.00
N LEU A 204 5.43 3.30 4.03
CA LEU A 204 6.16 2.80 2.86
C LEU A 204 5.50 1.55 2.28
N ARG A 205 5.52 1.44 0.94
CA ARG A 205 5.28 0.15 0.29
C ARG A 205 6.45 -0.77 0.59
N MET A 206 6.17 -1.95 1.15
CA MET A 206 7.22 -2.90 1.54
C MET A 206 7.94 -3.55 0.35
N GLN A 207 7.36 -3.45 -0.85
CA GLN A 207 7.99 -3.85 -2.09
C GLN A 207 8.61 -2.63 -2.76
N TYR A 208 9.88 -2.75 -3.15
CA TYR A 208 10.58 -1.71 -3.90
C TYR A 208 9.95 -1.52 -5.29
N SER A 209 9.96 -0.30 -5.81
CA SER A 209 9.51 0.02 -7.16
C SER A 209 10.62 -0.10 -8.20
N GLN A 210 11.87 0.09 -7.78
CA GLN A 210 13.03 -0.01 -8.65
C GLN A 210 14.25 -0.55 -7.91
N ARG A 211 15.02 -1.39 -8.60
CA ARG A 211 16.36 -1.84 -8.19
C ARG A 211 17.37 -1.41 -9.24
N ILE A 212 18.44 -0.76 -8.82
CA ILE A 212 19.50 -0.23 -9.67
C ILE A 212 20.81 -0.93 -9.29
N THR A 213 21.41 -1.67 -10.21
CA THR A 213 22.65 -2.41 -9.95
C THR A 213 23.86 -1.61 -10.41
N GLY A 214 24.95 -1.69 -9.66
CA GLY A 214 26.21 -1.08 -10.08
C GLY A 214 26.74 -1.67 -11.40
N ALA A 215 26.40 -2.94 -11.66
CA ALA A 215 26.81 -3.68 -12.85
C ALA A 215 26.25 -3.10 -14.16
N THR A 216 25.01 -2.61 -14.16
CA THR A 216 24.38 -2.01 -15.35
C THR A 216 24.92 -0.62 -15.66
N ILE A 217 25.42 0.09 -14.64
CA ILE A 217 26.00 1.44 -14.80
C ILE A 217 27.42 1.34 -15.36
N SER A 218 28.26 0.53 -14.73
CA SER A 218 29.65 0.36 -15.15
C SER A 218 30.21 -0.97 -14.63
N PRO A 219 30.81 -1.82 -15.49
CA PRO A 219 31.26 -3.16 -15.11
C PRO A 219 32.32 -3.17 -13.99
N GLY A 220 33.11 -2.10 -13.85
CA GLY A 220 34.13 -1.95 -12.80
C GLY A 220 33.64 -1.28 -11.51
N LEU A 221 32.34 -0.99 -11.38
CA LEU A 221 31.81 -0.33 -10.18
C LEU A 221 31.74 -1.34 -9.02
N ARG A 222 32.12 -0.89 -7.82
CA ARG A 222 32.16 -1.70 -6.60
C ARG A 222 31.59 -0.91 -5.43
N TYR A 223 30.95 -1.59 -4.49
CA TYR A 223 30.31 -0.99 -3.32
C TYR A 223 29.32 0.12 -3.66
N PHE A 224 28.67 0.03 -4.83
CA PHE A 224 27.62 0.96 -5.23
C PHE A 224 26.46 0.91 -4.24
N GLY A 225 26.08 2.07 -3.69
CA GLY A 225 25.06 2.15 -2.64
C GLY A 225 25.61 2.16 -1.22
N GLN A 226 26.93 2.33 -1.03
CA GLN A 226 27.51 2.48 0.32
C GLN A 226 27.16 3.82 1.00
N SER A 227 26.79 4.82 0.21
CA SER A 227 26.24 6.11 0.68
C SER A 227 25.30 6.64 -0.39
N ILE A 228 24.23 7.32 0.02
CA ILE A 228 23.18 7.81 -0.89
C ILE A 228 22.70 9.17 -0.38
N HIS A 229 22.41 10.09 -1.30
CA HIS A 229 21.71 11.34 -1.04
C HIS A 229 20.83 11.70 -2.24
N GLY A 230 19.58 12.12 -2.03
CA GLY A 230 18.64 12.31 -3.13
C GLY A 230 17.57 13.37 -2.92
N LYS A 231 17.95 14.56 -2.48
CA LYS A 231 17.05 15.72 -2.26
C LYS A 231 17.39 16.95 -3.09
N THR A 232 18.23 16.81 -4.11
CA THR A 232 18.73 17.97 -4.86
C THR A 232 18.56 17.76 -6.35
N ASP A 233 18.01 18.77 -7.02
CA ASP A 233 18.06 18.90 -8.47
C ASP A 233 19.38 19.56 -8.85
N LEU A 234 20.30 18.77 -9.41
CA LEU A 234 21.60 19.21 -9.93
C LEU A 234 21.51 19.52 -11.44
N SER A 235 20.48 19.03 -12.14
CA SER A 235 20.24 19.28 -13.56
C SER A 235 19.57 20.63 -13.83
N GLY A 236 18.87 21.18 -12.84
CA GLY A 236 18.07 22.40 -12.98
C GLY A 236 16.82 22.20 -13.83
N ASP A 237 16.39 20.96 -14.04
CA ASP A 237 15.20 20.63 -14.83
C ASP A 237 13.92 20.52 -14.00
N GLY A 238 14.03 20.60 -12.67
CA GLY A 238 12.95 20.48 -11.71
C GLY A 238 12.73 19.05 -11.21
N LEU A 239 13.59 18.10 -11.62
CA LEU A 239 13.57 16.70 -11.16
C LEU A 239 14.74 16.44 -10.20
N THR A 240 14.45 15.73 -9.11
CA THR A 240 15.47 15.38 -8.15
C THR A 240 16.48 14.39 -8.72
N ASN A 241 17.76 14.58 -8.43
CA ASN A 241 18.81 13.62 -8.75
C ASN A 241 19.23 12.85 -7.50
N ILE A 242 19.73 11.62 -7.70
CA ILE A 242 20.20 10.74 -6.63
C ILE A 242 21.70 10.54 -6.80
N ALA A 243 22.48 11.04 -5.85
CA ALA A 243 23.92 10.79 -5.76
C ALA A 243 24.18 9.50 -4.97
N VAL A 244 24.91 8.57 -5.57
CA VAL A 244 25.24 7.27 -5.00
C VAL A 244 26.75 7.09 -4.93
N GLY A 245 27.26 6.85 -3.73
CA GLY A 245 28.66 6.53 -3.49
C GLY A 245 29.00 5.10 -3.89
N ALA A 246 30.21 4.95 -4.44
CA ALA A 246 30.85 3.69 -4.78
C ALA A 246 32.35 3.78 -4.46
N LEU A 247 33.08 2.67 -4.60
CA LEU A 247 34.52 2.64 -4.35
C LEU A 247 35.26 3.57 -5.33
N GLY A 248 35.78 4.69 -4.81
CA GLY A 248 36.55 5.67 -5.56
C GLY A 248 35.74 6.47 -6.59
N LYS A 249 34.40 6.38 -6.58
CA LYS A 249 33.51 7.06 -7.53
C LYS A 249 32.21 7.51 -6.86
N VAL A 250 31.60 8.55 -7.41
CA VAL A 250 30.21 8.95 -7.12
C VAL A 250 29.45 8.92 -8.43
N VAL A 251 28.30 8.27 -8.45
CA VAL A 251 27.39 8.22 -9.60
C VAL A 251 26.20 9.12 -9.30
N VAL A 252 25.87 10.02 -10.22
CA VAL A 252 24.65 10.83 -10.14
C VAL A 252 23.62 10.26 -11.09
N LEU A 253 22.51 9.79 -10.53
CA LEU A 253 21.37 9.27 -11.28
C LEU A 253 20.37 10.40 -11.48
N GLN A 254 19.96 10.61 -12.74
CA GLN A 254 18.94 11.59 -13.09
C GLN A 254 17.57 10.93 -13.14
N SER A 255 16.58 11.54 -12.48
CA SER A 255 15.19 11.09 -12.57
C SER A 255 14.59 11.39 -13.94
N ARG A 256 13.60 10.60 -14.35
CA ARG A 256 12.89 10.75 -15.62
C ARG A 256 11.55 11.47 -15.39
N PRO A 257 11.09 12.33 -16.32
CA PRO A 257 9.79 12.95 -16.18
C PRO A 257 8.68 11.91 -16.36
N ILE A 258 7.75 11.82 -15.42
CA ILE A 258 6.64 10.89 -15.48
C ILE A 258 5.45 11.59 -16.13
N VAL A 259 4.86 10.95 -17.15
CA VAL A 259 3.72 11.48 -17.90
C VAL A 259 2.45 10.76 -17.45
N ASN A 260 1.50 11.54 -16.95
CA ASN A 260 0.13 11.12 -16.70
C ASN A 260 -0.68 11.31 -17.97
N VAL A 261 -1.33 10.23 -18.43
CA VAL A 261 -2.25 10.26 -19.57
C VAL A 261 -3.63 9.83 -19.09
N ALA A 262 -4.56 10.77 -19.06
CA ALA A 262 -5.97 10.47 -18.80
C ALA A 262 -6.69 10.24 -20.13
N THR A 263 -7.30 9.07 -20.27
CA THR A 263 -8.04 8.71 -21.48
C THR A 263 -9.51 9.09 -21.32
N GLN A 264 -10.01 9.96 -22.19
CA GLN A 264 -11.42 10.30 -22.28
C GLN A 264 -11.95 9.84 -23.65
N VAL A 265 -13.00 9.03 -23.64
CA VAL A 265 -13.65 8.53 -24.87
C VAL A 265 -15.07 9.03 -24.92
N THR A 266 -15.45 9.62 -26.05
CA THR A 266 -16.83 9.98 -26.35
C THR A 266 -17.29 9.26 -27.61
N PHE A 267 -18.57 8.89 -27.65
CA PHE A 267 -19.18 8.15 -28.74
C PHE A 267 -20.42 8.85 -29.26
N GLN A 268 -20.64 8.73 -30.58
CA GLN A 268 -21.84 9.20 -31.26
C GLN A 268 -22.41 8.08 -32.15
N PRO A 269 -23.65 7.61 -31.91
CA PRO A 269 -24.59 8.02 -30.85
C PRO A 269 -24.09 7.75 -29.42
N LYS A 270 -24.69 8.43 -28.42
CA LYS A 270 -24.33 8.29 -26.99
C LYS A 270 -24.72 6.93 -26.40
N GLU A 271 -25.62 6.19 -27.02
CA GLU A 271 -25.99 4.84 -26.64
C GLU A 271 -26.25 4.07 -27.94
N ILE A 272 -26.04 2.75 -27.93
CA ILE A 272 -26.31 1.90 -29.10
C ILE A 272 -27.82 1.58 -29.13
N PRO A 273 -28.59 2.03 -30.15
CA PRO A 273 -30.01 1.76 -30.20
C PRO A 273 -30.31 0.27 -30.28
N VAL A 274 -31.15 -0.26 -29.38
CA VAL A 274 -31.39 -1.71 -29.29
C VAL A 274 -32.14 -2.22 -30.52
N LYS A 275 -33.06 -1.42 -31.07
CA LYS A 275 -33.87 -1.74 -32.26
C LYS A 275 -33.03 -2.06 -33.49
N ASP A 276 -31.84 -1.49 -33.56
CA ASP A 276 -30.97 -1.59 -34.72
C ASP A 276 -29.98 -2.78 -34.61
N VAL A 277 -29.81 -3.36 -33.41
CA VAL A 277 -28.91 -4.50 -33.15
C VAL A 277 -29.61 -5.79 -32.72
N GLU A 278 -30.89 -5.74 -32.35
CA GLU A 278 -31.64 -6.90 -31.91
C GLU A 278 -31.84 -7.94 -33.05
N CYS A 279 -31.91 -9.21 -32.69
CA CYS A 279 -32.18 -10.31 -33.63
C CYS A 279 -33.67 -10.41 -34.01
N SER A 280 -34.27 -9.30 -34.45
CA SER A 280 -35.69 -9.20 -34.79
C SER A 280 -35.89 -8.95 -36.29
N GLY A 281 -36.76 -9.71 -36.96
CA GLY A 281 -37.12 -9.52 -38.38
C GLY A 281 -36.32 -10.33 -39.43
N ASP A 282 -36.51 -9.99 -40.71
CA ASP A 282 -35.85 -10.65 -41.85
C ASP A 282 -34.36 -10.31 -41.92
N SER A 283 -33.49 -11.33 -41.98
CA SER A 283 -32.02 -11.21 -41.97
C SER A 283 -31.43 -10.37 -43.10
N LYS A 284 -32.21 -10.02 -44.14
CA LYS A 284 -31.81 -9.16 -45.26
C LYS A 284 -31.90 -7.66 -44.96
N ALA A 285 -32.59 -7.27 -43.89
CA ALA A 285 -32.77 -5.86 -43.49
C ALA A 285 -31.76 -5.39 -42.43
N TRP A 286 -30.96 -6.32 -41.88
CA TRP A 286 -30.01 -6.02 -40.81
C TRP A 286 -28.82 -5.23 -41.33
N GLN A 287 -28.63 -4.01 -40.83
CA GLN A 287 -27.48 -3.16 -41.14
C GLN A 287 -26.60 -3.00 -39.90
N ASN A 288 -25.28 -3.08 -40.10
CA ASN A 288 -24.34 -2.76 -39.03
C ASN A 288 -24.46 -1.28 -38.67
N ILE A 289 -24.28 -0.96 -37.38
CA ILE A 289 -24.32 0.42 -36.90
C ILE A 289 -22.90 0.94 -36.82
N ASN A 290 -22.66 2.11 -37.40
CA ASN A 290 -21.36 2.78 -37.28
C ASN A 290 -21.38 3.71 -36.08
N LEU A 291 -20.55 3.39 -35.08
CA LEU A 291 -20.32 4.20 -33.91
C LEU A 291 -19.04 5.02 -34.10
N LYS A 292 -19.15 6.35 -34.04
CA LYS A 292 -17.99 7.23 -34.11
C LYS A 292 -17.42 7.43 -32.71
N LEU A 293 -16.13 7.16 -32.55
CA LEU A 293 -15.37 7.36 -31.33
C LEU A 293 -14.47 8.59 -31.46
N THR A 294 -14.49 9.46 -30.46
CA THR A 294 -13.44 10.46 -30.23
C THR A 294 -12.69 10.08 -28.97
N ILE A 295 -11.43 9.68 -29.13
CA ILE A 295 -10.55 9.26 -28.03
C ILE A 295 -9.56 10.38 -27.80
N CYS A 296 -9.63 11.04 -26.65
CA CYS A 296 -8.75 12.13 -26.26
C CYS A 296 -7.80 11.68 -25.15
N PHE A 297 -6.51 11.90 -25.37
CA PHE A 297 -5.43 11.67 -24.41
C PHE A 297 -5.07 13.02 -23.78
N ILE A 298 -5.38 13.18 -22.50
CA ILE A 298 -5.09 14.39 -21.74
C ILE A 298 -3.79 14.17 -20.98
N ASN A 299 -2.74 14.88 -21.41
CA ASN A 299 -1.36 14.65 -20.99
C ASN A 299 -0.90 15.74 -20.01
N SER A 300 -0.27 15.31 -18.92
CA SER A 300 0.35 16.17 -17.92
C SER A 300 1.58 15.51 -17.32
N PHE A 301 2.49 16.28 -16.73
CA PHE A 301 3.59 15.72 -15.93
C PHE A 301 3.11 15.45 -14.51
N ALA A 302 3.57 14.35 -13.91
CA ALA A 302 3.31 14.06 -12.50
C ALA A 302 3.98 15.10 -11.59
N ILE A 303 5.25 15.42 -11.87
CA ILE A 303 6.01 16.44 -11.13
C ILE A 303 5.80 17.81 -11.78
N LYS A 304 5.14 18.71 -11.05
CA LYS A 304 4.77 20.06 -11.53
C LYS A 304 5.96 21.01 -11.69
N SER A 305 7.05 20.79 -10.94
CA SER A 305 8.27 21.60 -11.03
C SER A 305 9.08 21.33 -12.30
N TYR A 306 8.79 20.23 -13.02
CA TYR A 306 9.53 19.89 -14.23
C TYR A 306 9.32 20.94 -15.33
N SER A 307 10.42 21.48 -15.84
CA SER A 307 10.43 22.60 -16.80
C SER A 307 10.65 22.17 -18.26
N GLY A 308 10.78 20.87 -18.52
CA GLY A 308 11.03 20.34 -19.86
C GLY A 308 9.80 20.31 -20.77
N HIS A 309 10.03 20.21 -22.07
CA HIS A 309 8.98 20.09 -23.08
C HIS A 309 8.54 18.62 -23.25
N LEU A 310 7.23 18.36 -23.27
CA LEU A 310 6.70 17.03 -23.61
C LEU A 310 6.58 16.89 -25.12
N SER A 311 7.44 16.05 -25.68
CA SER A 311 7.33 15.56 -27.06
C SER A 311 7.69 14.08 -27.04
N ALA A 312 6.67 13.22 -27.11
CA ALA A 312 6.84 11.78 -27.11
C ALA A 312 5.80 11.14 -28.03
N LYS A 313 6.11 9.95 -28.55
CA LYS A 313 5.17 9.17 -29.34
C LYS A 313 4.45 8.19 -28.41
N LEU A 314 3.15 8.41 -28.24
CA LEU A 314 2.24 7.54 -27.50
C LEU A 314 1.80 6.40 -28.41
N LEU A 315 2.12 5.17 -28.02
CA LEU A 315 1.63 3.95 -28.65
C LEU A 315 0.36 3.52 -27.92
N PHE A 316 -0.73 3.33 -28.67
CA PHE A 316 -2.00 2.88 -28.13
C PHE A 316 -2.45 1.58 -28.77
N HIS A 317 -3.08 0.74 -27.96
CA HIS A 317 -3.71 -0.51 -28.36
C HIS A 317 -5.17 -0.47 -27.90
N LEU A 318 -6.09 -0.52 -28.86
CA LEU A 318 -7.52 -0.53 -28.63
C LEU A 318 -8.06 -1.92 -28.93
N GLU A 319 -8.85 -2.46 -28.01
CA GLU A 319 -9.48 -3.77 -28.16
C GLU A 319 -10.96 -3.71 -27.75
N ILE A 320 -11.82 -4.26 -28.61
CA ILE A 320 -13.27 -4.32 -28.39
C ILE A 320 -13.64 -5.67 -27.76
N ASP A 321 -14.43 -5.63 -26.69
CA ASP A 321 -14.93 -6.78 -25.94
C ASP A 321 -13.81 -7.80 -25.58
N PRO A 322 -12.73 -7.36 -24.89
CA PRO A 322 -11.58 -8.23 -24.55
C PRO A 322 -11.98 -9.46 -23.70
N ASP A 323 -13.09 -9.36 -22.97
CA ASP A 323 -13.59 -10.42 -22.09
C ASP A 323 -14.49 -11.45 -22.82
N ARG A 324 -14.71 -11.31 -24.15
CA ARG A 324 -15.63 -12.17 -24.91
C ARG A 324 -14.92 -13.06 -25.93
N VAL A 325 -15.50 -14.23 -26.15
CA VAL A 325 -15.11 -15.14 -27.24
C VAL A 325 -15.61 -14.63 -28.61
N LYS A 326 -16.80 -14.00 -28.64
CA LYS A 326 -17.39 -13.40 -29.84
C LYS A 326 -17.54 -11.90 -29.61
N TYR A 327 -16.79 -11.12 -30.37
CA TYR A 327 -16.80 -9.66 -30.33
C TYR A 327 -18.09 -9.13 -30.97
N ARG A 328 -18.64 -8.04 -30.41
CA ARG A 328 -19.88 -7.41 -30.91
C ARG A 328 -19.63 -6.19 -31.81
N GLY A 329 -18.37 -5.88 -32.08
CA GLY A 329 -18.00 -4.83 -33.01
C GLY A 329 -16.60 -5.04 -33.56
N GLU A 330 -16.35 -4.38 -34.69
CA GLU A 330 -15.09 -4.39 -35.42
C GLU A 330 -14.71 -2.96 -35.79
N PHE A 331 -13.41 -2.67 -35.85
CA PHE A 331 -12.92 -1.42 -36.42
C PHE A 331 -13.04 -1.47 -37.96
N ARG A 332 -12.84 -0.32 -38.63
CA ARG A 332 -12.89 -0.20 -40.10
C ARG A 332 -12.00 -1.20 -40.87
N ASN A 333 -10.97 -1.75 -40.24
CA ASN A 333 -10.08 -2.75 -40.82
C ASN A 333 -10.65 -4.19 -40.78
N GLY A 334 -11.85 -4.39 -40.22
CA GLY A 334 -12.48 -5.70 -40.01
C GLY A 334 -11.93 -6.49 -38.82
N ASN A 335 -11.06 -5.89 -38.01
CA ASN A 335 -10.51 -6.50 -36.80
C ASN A 335 -11.15 -5.88 -35.55
N ASN A 336 -11.18 -6.62 -34.45
CA ASN A 336 -11.60 -6.12 -33.13
C ASN A 336 -10.48 -5.41 -32.36
N VAL A 337 -9.29 -5.31 -32.97
CA VAL A 337 -8.09 -4.69 -32.39
C VAL A 337 -7.50 -3.70 -33.39
N ILE A 338 -7.07 -2.54 -32.88
CA ILE A 338 -6.25 -1.59 -33.63
C ILE A 338 -5.08 -1.13 -32.76
N ASN A 339 -3.89 -1.14 -33.36
CA ASN A 339 -2.71 -0.51 -32.80
C ASN A 339 -2.44 0.77 -33.57
N GLY A 340 -2.05 1.82 -32.87
CA GLY A 340 -1.66 3.06 -33.51
C GLY A 340 -0.70 3.85 -32.64
N ASP A 341 -0.26 4.97 -33.20
CA ASP A 341 0.65 5.88 -32.53
C ASP A 341 0.23 7.33 -32.72
N LYS A 342 0.59 8.17 -31.76
CA LYS A 342 0.29 9.59 -31.79
C LYS A 342 1.38 10.39 -31.09
N GLU A 343 1.89 11.43 -31.74
CA GLU A 343 2.72 12.41 -31.05
C GLU A 343 1.88 13.17 -30.03
N ILE A 344 2.35 13.18 -28.78
CA ILE A 344 1.69 13.85 -27.66
C ILE A 344 2.49 15.06 -27.19
N SER A 345 1.76 16.11 -26.87
CA SER A 345 2.22 17.31 -26.18
C SER A 345 1.39 17.51 -24.90
N LEU A 346 1.80 18.46 -24.05
CA LEU A 346 0.97 18.90 -22.92
C LEU A 346 -0.42 19.34 -23.40
N GLY A 347 -1.46 19.00 -22.63
CA GLY A 347 -2.85 19.26 -23.00
C GLY A 347 -3.54 18.03 -23.60
N SER A 348 -4.57 18.26 -24.42
CA SER A 348 -5.40 17.18 -24.98
C SER A 348 -5.07 16.92 -26.45
N VAL A 349 -4.81 15.66 -26.80
CA VAL A 349 -4.62 15.20 -28.18
C VAL A 349 -5.65 14.12 -28.47
N CYS A 350 -6.47 14.31 -29.50
CA CYS A 350 -7.55 13.38 -29.83
C CYS A 350 -7.32 12.66 -31.15
N ILE A 351 -7.83 11.43 -31.23
CA ILE A 351 -7.97 10.62 -32.44
C ILE A 351 -9.44 10.29 -32.68
N LEU A 352 -9.79 10.08 -33.94
CA LEU A 352 -11.13 9.71 -34.37
C LEU A 352 -11.08 8.28 -34.90
N GLU A 353 -11.89 7.41 -34.34
CA GLU A 353 -12.04 6.02 -34.76
C GLU A 353 -13.50 5.69 -35.04
N GLU A 354 -13.74 4.64 -35.81
CA GLU A 354 -15.10 4.13 -36.05
C GLU A 354 -15.16 2.64 -35.79
N ILE A 355 -16.21 2.25 -35.06
CA ILE A 355 -16.55 0.87 -34.79
C ILE A 355 -17.84 0.53 -35.53
N ASN A 356 -17.81 -0.54 -36.30
CA ASN A 356 -18.99 -1.17 -36.85
C ASN A 356 -19.50 -2.20 -35.83
N ILE A 357 -20.68 -1.96 -35.29
CA ILE A 357 -21.36 -2.87 -34.38
C ILE A 357 -22.08 -3.94 -35.20
N THR A 358 -21.83 -5.20 -34.89
CA THR A 358 -22.42 -6.34 -35.58
C THR A 358 -23.92 -6.34 -35.38
N ASN A 359 -24.67 -6.66 -36.43
CA ASN A 359 -26.09 -6.90 -36.32
C ASN A 359 -26.41 -8.22 -35.61
N CYS A 360 -27.65 -8.37 -35.11
CA CYS A 360 -28.11 -9.53 -34.35
C CYS A 360 -27.18 -9.91 -33.18
N ILE A 361 -27.15 -9.03 -32.19
CA ILE A 361 -26.47 -9.25 -30.91
C ILE A 361 -27.46 -9.90 -29.93
N GLU A 362 -27.11 -11.06 -29.38
CA GLU A 362 -27.93 -11.74 -28.36
C GLU A 362 -27.86 -11.03 -27.00
N ASP A 363 -26.68 -10.48 -26.67
CA ASP A 363 -26.40 -9.79 -25.41
C ASP A 363 -26.25 -8.29 -25.65
N TYR A 364 -27.39 -7.61 -25.72
CA TYR A 364 -27.51 -6.14 -25.76
C TYR A 364 -27.77 -5.55 -24.36
N LEU A 365 -27.53 -6.33 -23.29
CA LEU A 365 -27.73 -5.91 -21.89
C LEU A 365 -26.45 -5.36 -21.27
N SER A 366 -25.33 -6.01 -21.56
CA SER A 366 -24.02 -5.59 -21.08
C SER A 366 -23.38 -4.60 -22.06
N ALA A 367 -22.81 -3.51 -21.54
CA ALA A 367 -22.09 -2.56 -22.37
C ALA A 367 -20.96 -3.23 -23.19
N ILE A 368 -20.66 -2.68 -24.37
CA ILE A 368 -19.46 -3.05 -25.14
C ILE A 368 -18.26 -2.42 -24.46
N LYS A 369 -17.25 -3.23 -24.14
CA LYS A 369 -16.05 -2.73 -23.47
C LYS A 369 -15.00 -2.36 -24.51
N LEU A 370 -14.48 -1.15 -24.42
CA LEU A 370 -13.29 -0.70 -25.16
C LEU A 370 -12.12 -0.66 -24.17
N LEU A 371 -11.18 -1.59 -24.35
CA LEU A 371 -9.91 -1.58 -23.64
C LEU A 371 -8.93 -0.65 -24.36
N VAL A 372 -8.34 0.29 -23.62
CA VAL A 372 -7.29 1.18 -24.08
C VAL A 372 -6.04 0.87 -23.28
N ASN A 373 -5.03 0.29 -23.92
CA ASN A 373 -3.70 0.12 -23.35
C ASN A 373 -2.75 1.15 -23.97
N LEU A 374 -1.93 1.78 -23.14
CA LEU A 374 -1.03 2.86 -23.51
C LEU A 374 0.42 2.52 -23.14
N SER A 375 1.34 2.95 -23.98
CA SER A 375 2.78 2.91 -23.73
C SER A 375 3.46 4.08 -24.46
N LEU A 376 4.66 4.47 -24.03
CA LEU A 376 5.48 5.45 -24.75
C LEU A 376 6.56 4.72 -25.54
N GLU A 377 6.86 5.19 -26.75
CA GLU A 377 7.94 4.64 -27.57
C GLU A 377 9.30 4.88 -26.89
N GLU A 378 10.06 3.80 -26.70
CA GLU A 378 11.42 3.84 -26.18
C GLU A 378 12.43 3.89 -27.34
N ASP A 379 12.69 5.08 -27.89
CA ASP A 379 13.79 5.22 -28.86
C ASP A 379 15.16 4.92 -28.20
N GLY A 380 16.21 4.58 -28.96
CA GLY A 380 17.53 4.19 -28.39
C GLY A 380 18.34 5.33 -27.74
N GLU A 381 19.16 5.06 -26.72
CA GLU A 381 19.84 6.05 -25.84
C GLU A 381 20.30 7.36 -26.49
N LEU A 382 19.71 8.49 -26.09
CA LEU A 382 20.24 9.83 -26.36
C LEU A 382 21.34 10.14 -25.33
N LYS A 383 22.62 9.96 -25.72
CA LYS A 383 23.77 10.21 -24.83
C LYS A 383 23.90 11.66 -24.33
N ASN A 384 23.21 12.63 -24.95
CA ASN A 384 23.31 14.07 -24.63
C ASN A 384 21.95 14.81 -24.72
N GLY A 385 20.82 14.12 -24.51
CA GLY A 385 19.47 14.72 -24.55
C GLY A 385 18.84 14.89 -23.17
N PRO A 386 17.72 15.65 -23.06
CA PRO A 386 16.92 15.67 -21.83
C PRO A 386 16.44 14.26 -21.46
N PRO A 387 16.22 13.99 -20.16
CA PRO A 387 15.78 12.68 -19.70
C PRO A 387 14.46 12.30 -20.38
N ARG A 388 14.37 11.06 -20.86
CA ARG A 388 13.18 10.60 -21.57
C ARG A 388 11.99 10.47 -20.65
N PRO A 389 10.79 10.90 -21.08
CA PRO A 389 9.59 10.65 -20.32
C PRO A 389 9.32 9.16 -20.17
N ILE A 390 8.65 8.81 -19.08
CA ILE A 390 8.11 7.47 -18.83
C ILE A 390 6.62 7.59 -18.53
N LEU A 391 5.82 6.63 -19.01
CA LEU A 391 4.40 6.62 -18.73
C LEU A 391 4.17 6.27 -17.27
N ASN A 392 3.27 6.97 -16.59
CA ASN A 392 2.80 6.56 -15.28
C ASN A 392 2.16 5.16 -15.40
N PRO A 393 2.60 4.14 -14.63
CA PRO A 393 1.97 2.82 -14.62
C PRO A 393 0.46 2.85 -14.37
N LEU A 394 -0.05 3.85 -13.64
CA LEU A 394 -1.48 4.03 -13.40
C LEU A 394 -2.27 4.54 -14.63
N SER A 395 -1.57 5.11 -15.63
CA SER A 395 -2.16 5.56 -16.89
C SER A 395 -2.12 4.51 -18.00
N ASN A 396 -1.51 3.34 -17.77
CA ASN A 396 -1.24 2.36 -18.83
C ASN A 396 -2.50 1.66 -19.38
N ARG A 397 -3.60 1.65 -18.63
CA ARG A 397 -4.78 0.86 -18.95
C ARG A 397 -6.03 1.58 -18.51
N THR A 398 -6.98 1.72 -19.43
CA THR A 398 -8.32 2.26 -19.15
C THR A 398 -9.33 1.39 -19.87
N VAL A 399 -10.45 1.08 -19.21
CA VAL A 399 -11.58 0.37 -19.82
C VAL A 399 -12.75 1.32 -19.88
N VAL A 400 -13.29 1.53 -21.07
CA VAL A 400 -14.46 2.36 -21.31
C VAL A 400 -15.64 1.46 -21.66
N GLU A 401 -16.81 1.75 -21.08
CA GLU A 401 -18.05 1.02 -21.35
C GLU A 401 -18.94 1.83 -22.29
N ILE A 402 -19.32 1.22 -23.42
CA ILE A 402 -20.23 1.77 -24.43
C ILE A 402 -21.60 1.12 -24.20
N PRO A 403 -22.57 1.85 -23.62
CA PRO A 403 -23.88 1.30 -23.26
C PRO A 403 -24.79 1.09 -24.48
N PHE A 404 -25.70 0.12 -24.34
CA PHE A 404 -26.87 0.00 -25.19
C PHE A 404 -28.02 0.84 -24.63
N GLU A 405 -28.91 1.29 -25.51
CA GLU A 405 -30.12 2.03 -25.15
C GLU A 405 -30.97 1.22 -24.15
N LYS A 406 -31.38 1.86 -23.06
CA LYS A 406 -32.24 1.22 -22.05
C LYS A 406 -33.71 1.37 -22.49
N ASN A 407 -34.39 0.27 -22.78
CA ASN A 407 -35.82 0.26 -23.14
C ASN A 407 -36.73 0.62 -21.93
N CYS A 408 -36.84 1.90 -21.61
CA CYS A 408 -37.56 2.42 -20.44
C CYS A 408 -39.09 2.48 -20.58
N GLY A 409 -39.65 2.18 -21.75
CA GLY A 409 -41.08 2.37 -22.04
C GLY A 409 -41.31 3.51 -23.04
N VAL A 410 -42.58 3.84 -23.30
CA VAL A 410 -42.99 4.86 -24.31
C VAL A 410 -42.70 6.29 -23.86
N ASP A 411 -42.53 6.48 -22.56
CA ASP A 411 -42.16 7.72 -21.89
C ASP A 411 -40.65 7.91 -21.79
N GLU A 412 -39.83 6.93 -22.19
CA GLU A 412 -38.36 6.95 -22.18
C GLU A 412 -37.72 7.24 -20.79
N VAL A 413 -38.50 7.24 -19.71
CA VAL A 413 -38.04 7.51 -18.34
C VAL A 413 -37.93 6.21 -17.55
N CYS A 414 -36.70 5.72 -17.33
CA CYS A 414 -36.46 4.60 -16.43
C CYS A 414 -36.53 5.08 -14.97
N VAL A 415 -37.59 4.72 -14.25
CA VAL A 415 -37.68 4.92 -12.79
C VAL A 415 -37.47 3.60 -12.06
N THR A 416 -36.50 3.56 -11.14
CA THR A 416 -36.25 2.41 -10.26
C THR A 416 -36.55 2.79 -8.81
N ASP A 417 -37.21 1.91 -8.06
CA ASP A 417 -37.34 1.99 -6.58
C ASP A 417 -36.62 0.77 -6.00
N LEU A 418 -35.47 1.00 -5.35
CA LEU A 418 -34.66 -0.07 -4.77
C LEU A 418 -35.04 -0.24 -3.30
N LYS A 419 -35.02 -1.49 -2.82
CA LYS A 419 -35.21 -1.76 -1.39
C LYS A 419 -34.23 -2.80 -0.92
N ILE A 420 -33.53 -2.50 0.18
CA ILE A 420 -32.54 -3.41 0.78
C ILE A 420 -33.01 -3.93 2.14
N ALA A 421 -32.86 -5.24 2.36
CA ALA A 421 -33.03 -5.87 3.66
C ALA A 421 -31.78 -6.66 4.03
N PHE A 422 -31.33 -6.48 5.27
CA PHE A 422 -30.12 -7.07 5.82
C PHE A 422 -30.46 -8.22 6.78
N HIS A 423 -29.81 -9.37 6.61
CA HIS A 423 -29.84 -10.46 7.58
C HIS A 423 -28.43 -11.03 7.82
N SER A 424 -28.01 -11.13 9.08
CA SER A 424 -26.79 -11.85 9.47
C SER A 424 -27.11 -13.23 10.02
N SER A 425 -26.32 -14.24 9.65
CA SER A 425 -26.38 -15.57 10.29
C SER A 425 -25.25 -15.74 11.31
N GLY A 426 -25.60 -15.76 12.61
CA GLY A 426 -24.73 -16.23 13.70
C GLY A 426 -24.07 -15.16 14.56
N LEU A 427 -23.39 -15.60 15.63
CA LEU A 427 -22.56 -14.77 16.51
C LEU A 427 -21.12 -14.67 15.98
N LEU A 428 -20.55 -13.47 16.00
CA LEU A 428 -19.13 -13.23 15.75
C LEU A 428 -18.29 -13.86 16.88
N LYS A 429 -17.54 -14.92 16.55
CA LYS A 429 -16.50 -15.51 17.40
C LYS A 429 -15.15 -15.28 16.72
N LYS A 430 -14.11 -14.96 17.51
CA LYS A 430 -12.72 -14.76 17.03
C LYS A 430 -12.33 -15.88 16.04
N LYS A 431 -11.94 -15.50 14.81
CA LYS A 431 -11.62 -16.37 13.63
C LYS A 431 -12.78 -16.99 12.82
N LYS A 432 -14.04 -16.54 12.93
CA LYS A 432 -15.10 -16.93 11.99
C LYS A 432 -15.33 -15.90 10.89
N VAL A 433 -15.59 -16.41 9.69
CA VAL A 433 -16.15 -15.65 8.56
C VAL A 433 -17.59 -15.25 8.90
N ALA A 434 -17.90 -13.96 8.85
CA ALA A 434 -19.28 -13.51 8.88
C ALA A 434 -19.85 -13.62 7.47
N ALA A 435 -20.86 -14.48 7.29
CA ALA A 435 -21.64 -14.54 6.05
C ALA A 435 -22.85 -13.63 6.19
N ILE A 436 -22.92 -12.61 5.35
CA ILE A 436 -24.01 -11.63 5.30
C ILE A 436 -24.89 -11.97 4.12
N ARG A 437 -26.21 -11.96 4.31
CA ARG A 437 -27.20 -12.10 3.23
C ARG A 437 -27.95 -10.79 3.07
N LEU A 438 -27.80 -10.17 1.90
CA LEU A 438 -28.55 -8.98 1.51
C LEU A 438 -29.65 -9.39 0.54
N ASN A 439 -30.89 -8.96 0.80
CA ASN A 439 -32.01 -9.09 -0.11
C ASN A 439 -32.29 -7.73 -0.76
N LEU A 440 -32.12 -7.61 -2.08
CA LEU A 440 -32.63 -6.47 -2.84
C LEU A 440 -33.99 -6.80 -3.45
N THR A 441 -34.91 -5.84 -3.54
CA THR A 441 -36.21 -5.98 -4.23
C THR A 441 -36.51 -4.73 -5.07
N THR A 442 -37.10 -4.90 -6.25
CA THR A 442 -37.60 -3.82 -7.15
C THR A 442 -39.12 -3.92 -7.38
N ALA A 443 -39.81 -2.87 -7.85
CA ALA A 443 -41.27 -2.85 -8.13
C ALA A 443 -41.63 -2.37 -9.57
N SER A 444 -42.38 -3.14 -10.39
CA SER A 444 -42.88 -2.85 -11.81
C SER A 444 -43.39 -4.07 -12.69
N LEU A 445 -44.69 -4.34 -12.86
CA LEU A 445 -45.29 -5.58 -13.45
C LEU A 445 -44.52 -6.42 -14.53
N LEU A 446 -44.27 -7.73 -14.21
CA LEU A 446 -44.11 -8.96 -15.05
C LEU A 446 -42.91 -9.87 -14.63
N SER A 447 -43.01 -11.19 -14.86
CA SER A 447 -42.45 -12.27 -14.03
C SER A 447 -41.06 -12.90 -14.41
N GLN A 448 -40.60 -13.76 -13.49
CA GLN A 448 -39.28 -14.36 -13.16
C GLN A 448 -38.36 -14.96 -14.26
N SER A 449 -37.05 -14.81 -14.01
CA SER A 449 -36.02 -15.86 -14.21
C SER A 449 -34.80 -15.62 -13.31
N SER A 450 -34.22 -16.65 -12.71
CA SER A 450 -33.03 -16.61 -11.85
C SER A 450 -31.73 -16.58 -12.67
N ALA A 451 -30.85 -15.60 -12.41
CA ALA A 451 -29.52 -15.50 -13.02
C ALA A 451 -28.44 -15.27 -11.96
N TYR A 452 -27.22 -15.76 -12.21
CA TYR A 452 -26.04 -15.48 -11.39
C TYR A 452 -25.57 -14.04 -11.62
N ILE A 453 -25.31 -13.31 -10.53
CA ILE A 453 -24.94 -11.90 -10.58
C ILE A 453 -23.44 -11.76 -10.33
N LEU A 454 -22.73 -11.10 -11.25
CA LEU A 454 -21.32 -10.73 -11.07
C LEU A 454 -21.25 -9.46 -10.23
N LEU A 455 -20.49 -9.51 -9.14
CA LEU A 455 -20.23 -8.38 -8.25
C LEU A 455 -18.77 -7.93 -8.41
N ARG A 456 -18.56 -6.64 -8.67
CA ARG A 456 -17.23 -6.01 -8.66
C ARG A 456 -17.15 -5.09 -7.45
N CYS A 457 -16.30 -5.39 -6.49
CA CYS A 457 -16.17 -4.59 -5.28
C CYS A 457 -14.81 -3.90 -5.22
N GLN A 458 -14.80 -2.64 -4.79
CA GLN A 458 -13.63 -1.82 -4.53
C GLN A 458 -13.69 -1.30 -3.08
N ASP A 459 -12.53 -1.17 -2.45
CA ASP A 459 -12.40 -0.67 -1.09
C ASP A 459 -12.13 0.85 -1.15
N ASP A 460 -13.10 1.67 -0.73
CA ASP A 460 -12.99 3.14 -0.68
C ASP A 460 -13.76 3.68 0.54
N LYS A 461 -13.08 3.77 1.70
CA LYS A 461 -13.67 4.13 3.00
C LYS A 461 -14.92 3.30 3.37
N GLY A 462 -14.99 2.07 2.83
CA GLY A 462 -16.12 1.17 2.84
C GLY A 462 -16.09 0.25 1.61
N LEU A 463 -16.77 -0.89 1.67
CA LEU A 463 -16.83 -1.82 0.54
C LEU A 463 -17.92 -1.38 -0.46
N ALA A 464 -17.52 -0.76 -1.57
CA ALA A 464 -18.41 -0.38 -2.66
C ALA A 464 -18.48 -1.51 -3.69
N CYS A 465 -19.63 -2.17 -3.81
CA CYS A 465 -19.85 -3.24 -4.79
C CYS A 465 -20.75 -2.77 -5.93
N ASN A 466 -20.20 -2.70 -7.14
CA ASN A 466 -20.99 -2.50 -8.34
C ASN A 466 -21.59 -3.85 -8.79
N VAL A 467 -22.90 -3.88 -8.94
CA VAL A 467 -23.64 -5.03 -9.44
C VAL A 467 -23.81 -4.89 -10.94
N SER A 468 -23.04 -5.65 -11.72
CA SER A 468 -23.04 -5.45 -13.18
C SER A 468 -24.30 -6.01 -13.83
N HIS A 469 -25.05 -5.13 -14.49
CA HIS A 469 -26.04 -5.36 -15.57
C HIS A 469 -26.90 -6.65 -15.55
N PRO A 470 -27.67 -6.99 -14.50
CA PRO A 470 -29.02 -7.48 -14.77
C PRO A 470 -29.95 -6.26 -14.95
N ILE A 471 -30.74 -6.23 -16.02
CA ILE A 471 -31.99 -5.46 -15.97
C ILE A 471 -32.80 -6.10 -14.83
N TYR A 472 -32.90 -5.40 -13.70
CA TYR A 472 -33.75 -5.84 -12.61
C TYR A 472 -35.21 -5.69 -13.04
N ARG A 473 -35.78 -6.79 -13.52
CA ARG A 473 -37.23 -6.94 -13.64
C ARG A 473 -37.85 -6.70 -12.27
N ASN A 474 -39.11 -6.33 -12.22
CA ASN A 474 -39.82 -6.21 -10.95
C ASN A 474 -39.83 -7.44 -10.09
N SER A 475 -39.85 -7.18 -8.78
CA SER A 475 -39.90 -8.16 -7.73
C SER A 475 -38.73 -9.13 -7.83
N THR A 476 -37.68 -8.77 -8.60
CA THR A 476 -36.46 -9.54 -8.66
C THR A 476 -35.77 -9.39 -7.33
N LYS A 477 -35.52 -10.54 -6.72
CA LYS A 477 -34.76 -10.63 -5.48
C LYS A 477 -33.33 -11.01 -5.82
N ALA A 478 -32.40 -10.08 -5.62
CA ALA A 478 -30.99 -10.42 -5.61
C ALA A 478 -30.58 -10.78 -4.19
N LEU A 479 -30.04 -11.99 -4.02
CA LEU A 479 -29.39 -12.40 -2.79
C LEU A 479 -27.89 -12.19 -2.96
N ILE A 480 -27.32 -11.20 -2.27
CA ILE A 480 -25.88 -10.97 -2.26
C ILE A 480 -25.33 -11.59 -0.98
N GLN A 481 -24.38 -12.52 -1.13
CA GLN A 481 -23.66 -13.10 0.01
C GLN A 481 -22.26 -12.52 0.10
N LEU A 482 -22.01 -11.69 1.12
CA LEU A 482 -20.68 -11.13 1.40
C LEU A 482 -20.04 -11.88 2.56
N GLN A 483 -18.74 -12.12 2.46
CA GLN A 483 -17.95 -12.79 3.48
C GLN A 483 -16.84 -11.87 3.97
N PHE A 484 -16.85 -11.57 5.27
CA PHE A 484 -15.84 -10.71 5.90
C PHE A 484 -14.91 -11.53 6.79
N GLY A 485 -13.61 -11.31 6.62
CA GLY A 485 -12.60 -11.78 7.56
C GLY A 485 -12.55 -10.85 8.78
N VAL A 486 -12.59 -11.42 9.98
CA VAL A 486 -12.54 -10.63 11.23
C VAL A 486 -11.11 -10.68 11.78
N LEU A 487 -10.45 -9.52 11.83
CA LEU A 487 -9.10 -9.40 12.38
C LEU A 487 -9.08 -9.71 13.88
N ALA A 488 -8.10 -10.52 14.28
CA ALA A 488 -7.97 -11.05 15.64
C ALA A 488 -7.31 -10.08 16.62
N ASP A 489 -6.61 -9.06 16.13
CA ASP A 489 -5.69 -8.24 16.92
C ASP A 489 -6.22 -6.81 17.18
N VAL A 490 -7.46 -6.54 16.78
CA VAL A 490 -8.17 -5.27 17.00
C VAL A 490 -9.16 -5.42 18.16
N ALA A 491 -9.23 -4.43 19.04
CA ALA A 491 -10.23 -4.37 20.10
C ALA A 491 -11.59 -3.96 19.49
N TRP A 492 -12.55 -4.88 19.50
CA TRP A 492 -13.91 -4.62 19.01
C TRP A 492 -14.81 -4.12 20.15
N THR A 493 -15.72 -3.21 19.82
CA THR A 493 -16.83 -2.79 20.67
C THR A 493 -17.81 -3.95 20.94
N GLU A 494 -18.69 -3.82 21.93
CA GLU A 494 -19.67 -4.87 22.30
C GLU A 494 -20.57 -5.29 21.14
N ASN A 495 -20.88 -4.34 20.25
CA ASN A 495 -21.62 -4.56 19.03
C ASN A 495 -20.83 -4.03 17.83
N LEU A 496 -20.83 -4.80 16.75
CA LEU A 496 -20.41 -4.34 15.43
C LEU A 496 -21.65 -3.81 14.71
N GLU A 497 -21.66 -2.51 14.45
CA GLU A 497 -22.70 -1.89 13.64
C GLU A 497 -22.28 -1.88 12.19
N MET A 498 -23.16 -2.35 11.31
CA MET A 498 -22.99 -2.26 9.87
C MET A 498 -24.16 -1.51 9.29
N GLU A 499 -23.83 -0.61 8.38
CA GLU A 499 -24.76 0.20 7.64
C GLU A 499 -24.53 -0.08 6.16
N VAL A 500 -25.59 -0.47 5.47
CA VAL A 500 -25.56 -0.78 4.05
C VAL A 500 -26.54 0.15 3.35
N TYR A 501 -26.06 0.81 2.31
CA TYR A 501 -26.90 1.60 1.41
C TYR A 501 -26.82 1.01 0.01
N VAL A 502 -27.91 1.17 -0.75
CA VAL A 502 -27.97 0.85 -2.17
C VAL A 502 -28.34 2.11 -2.93
N SER A 503 -27.79 2.29 -4.12
CA SER A 503 -28.10 3.44 -4.97
C SER A 503 -28.21 2.99 -6.43
N SER A 504 -29.12 3.63 -7.16
CA SER A 504 -29.27 3.51 -8.61
C SER A 504 -29.16 4.89 -9.22
N GLU A 505 -28.58 5.00 -10.41
CA GLU A 505 -28.54 6.25 -11.18
C GLU A 505 -29.94 6.69 -11.65
N ASN A 506 -30.92 5.78 -11.61
CA ASN A 506 -32.27 5.94 -12.15
C ASN A 506 -33.36 5.97 -11.07
N GLU A 507 -33.00 6.28 -9.83
CA GLU A 507 -33.94 6.35 -8.71
C GLU A 507 -34.32 7.79 -8.34
N ALA A 508 -35.60 8.02 -8.07
CA ALA A 508 -36.12 9.34 -7.75
C ALA A 508 -35.83 9.72 -6.28
N ASN A 509 -35.59 11.00 -6.03
CA ASN A 509 -35.19 11.49 -4.69
C ASN A 509 -36.22 11.20 -3.59
N ASP A 510 -37.49 11.01 -3.96
CA ASP A 510 -38.60 10.71 -3.06
C ASP A 510 -38.67 9.24 -2.60
N THR A 511 -38.00 8.32 -3.29
CA THR A 511 -38.00 6.89 -2.91
C THR A 511 -36.77 6.46 -2.09
N LEU A 512 -35.72 7.29 -1.98
CA LEU A 512 -34.44 6.97 -1.32
C LEU A 512 -34.50 6.52 0.16
N GLN A 513 -35.65 6.64 0.84
CA GLN A 513 -35.82 6.32 2.27
C GLN A 513 -35.60 4.82 2.59
N ASN A 514 -35.92 3.93 1.64
CA ASN A 514 -35.84 2.47 1.78
C ASN A 514 -34.50 1.87 1.29
N ASN A 515 -33.56 2.73 0.87
CA ASN A 515 -32.25 2.36 0.36
C ASN A 515 -31.22 2.09 1.43
N LYS A 516 -31.60 2.19 2.71
CA LYS A 516 -30.68 2.08 3.84
C LYS A 516 -31.14 1.01 4.83
N ALA A 517 -30.21 0.12 5.20
CA ALA A 517 -30.42 -0.85 6.27
C ALA A 517 -29.24 -0.82 7.25
N ARG A 518 -29.56 -0.77 8.56
CA ARG A 518 -28.57 -0.87 9.64
C ARG A 518 -28.80 -2.15 10.43
N HIS A 519 -27.71 -2.81 10.82
CA HIS A 519 -27.77 -3.99 11.66
C HIS A 519 -26.63 -4.01 12.67
N SER A 520 -26.92 -4.57 13.84
CA SER A 520 -25.99 -4.66 14.96
C SER A 520 -25.71 -6.12 15.27
N ILE A 521 -24.45 -6.53 15.16
CA ILE A 521 -24.01 -7.90 15.46
C ILE A 521 -23.28 -7.90 16.81
N PRO A 522 -23.76 -8.66 17.81
CA PRO A 522 -23.09 -8.74 19.10
C PRO A 522 -21.76 -9.49 18.99
N VAL A 523 -20.70 -8.90 19.54
CA VAL A 523 -19.34 -9.45 19.56
C VAL A 523 -19.13 -10.21 20.87
N LYS A 524 -18.70 -11.48 20.79
CA LYS A 524 -18.34 -12.26 21.97
C LYS A 524 -16.91 -12.79 21.88
N TYR A 525 -16.17 -12.61 22.97
CA TYR A 525 -14.81 -13.11 23.10
C TYR A 525 -14.84 -14.53 23.69
N PRO A 526 -14.46 -15.57 22.92
CA PRO A 526 -14.34 -16.91 23.48
C PRO A 526 -13.14 -16.95 24.43
N ILE A 527 -13.41 -17.10 25.72
CA ILE A 527 -12.39 -17.42 26.72
C ILE A 527 -12.46 -18.90 27.04
N ASN A 528 -11.31 -19.58 26.98
CA ASN A 528 -11.18 -20.97 27.42
C ASN A 528 -10.17 -21.01 28.57
N ILE A 529 -10.71 -21.00 29.79
CA ILE A 529 -9.94 -21.04 31.02
C ILE A 529 -10.00 -22.48 31.53
N ILE A 530 -8.83 -23.10 31.65
CA ILE A 530 -8.67 -24.44 32.19
C ILE A 530 -7.96 -24.31 33.54
N VAL A 531 -8.54 -24.90 34.58
CA VAL A 531 -7.96 -24.98 35.91
C VAL A 531 -7.56 -26.42 36.19
N ASN A 532 -6.25 -26.66 36.29
CA ASN A 532 -5.70 -27.98 36.59
C ASN A 532 -5.14 -27.99 38.02
N GLY A 533 -5.42 -29.04 38.79
CA GLY A 533 -4.74 -29.28 40.06
C GLY A 533 -3.27 -29.61 39.81
N LEU A 534 -2.36 -28.99 40.56
CA LEU A 534 -0.93 -29.28 40.50
C LEU A 534 -0.61 -30.47 41.39
N GLU A 535 0.31 -31.32 40.92
CA GLU A 535 0.76 -32.52 41.65
C GLU A 535 1.40 -32.21 43.01
N THR A 536 1.86 -30.97 43.20
CA THR A 536 2.40 -30.44 44.47
C THR A 536 1.35 -30.23 45.56
N SER A 537 0.08 -30.49 45.28
CA SER A 537 -0.98 -30.45 46.28
C SER A 537 -0.84 -31.59 47.28
N SER A 538 -1.19 -31.34 48.55
CA SER A 538 -1.16 -32.34 49.60
C SER A 538 -2.23 -33.42 49.36
N HIS A 539 -1.81 -34.61 48.92
CA HIS A 539 -2.74 -35.72 48.59
C HIS A 539 -3.29 -36.46 49.81
N TYR A 540 -2.50 -36.56 50.88
CA TYR A 540 -2.92 -37.17 52.14
C TYR A 540 -2.16 -36.56 53.32
N VAL A 541 -2.75 -36.67 54.51
CA VAL A 541 -2.13 -36.25 55.77
C VAL A 541 -2.18 -37.41 56.74
N ASN A 542 -1.01 -37.87 57.17
CA ASN A 542 -0.95 -38.91 58.21
C ASN A 542 -1.14 -38.28 59.59
N PHE A 543 -1.96 -38.90 60.43
CA PHE A 543 -2.14 -38.50 61.82
C PHE A 543 -2.17 -39.71 62.77
N SER A 544 -1.81 -39.45 64.03
CA SER A 544 -1.86 -40.40 65.13
C SER A 544 -3.07 -40.09 66.01
N SER A 545 -3.76 -41.11 66.53
CA SER A 545 -4.91 -40.91 67.42
C SER A 545 -4.54 -40.44 68.83
N GLN A 546 -3.24 -40.32 69.15
CA GLN A 546 -2.75 -40.05 70.50
C GLN A 546 -2.41 -38.58 70.76
N GLN A 547 -2.26 -37.75 69.72
CA GLN A 547 -1.95 -36.33 69.86
C GLN A 547 -2.70 -35.50 68.81
N GLN A 548 -3.26 -34.37 69.25
CA GLN A 548 -3.95 -33.43 68.37
C GLN A 548 -2.94 -32.47 67.74
N GLU A 549 -2.68 -32.65 66.45
CA GLU A 549 -1.76 -31.82 65.67
C GLU A 549 -2.49 -31.06 64.56
N ASN A 550 -2.15 -29.79 64.37
CA ASN A 550 -2.59 -29.01 63.22
C ASN A 550 -1.59 -29.19 62.09
N LYS A 551 -2.03 -29.75 60.95
CA LYS A 551 -1.19 -29.91 59.75
C LYS A 551 -1.70 -29.03 58.63
N THR A 552 -0.79 -28.28 58.03
CA THR A 552 -1.10 -27.39 56.92
C THR A 552 -1.29 -28.24 55.65
N VAL A 553 -2.48 -28.16 55.07
CA VAL A 553 -2.80 -28.77 53.77
C VAL A 553 -2.72 -27.69 52.71
N THR A 554 -1.94 -27.93 51.65
CA THR A 554 -1.80 -26.96 50.56
C THR A 554 -2.39 -27.54 49.30
N HIS A 555 -3.38 -26.85 48.71
CA HIS A 555 -3.91 -27.17 47.40
C HIS A 555 -3.41 -26.13 46.40
N SER A 556 -2.74 -26.58 45.35
CA SER A 556 -2.16 -25.72 44.33
C SER A 556 -2.89 -25.96 43.00
N TYR A 557 -3.30 -24.88 42.34
CA TYR A 557 -3.98 -24.95 41.04
C TYR A 557 -3.21 -24.11 40.02
N LYS A 558 -3.12 -24.62 38.79
CA LYS A 558 -2.63 -23.87 37.63
C LYS A 558 -3.81 -23.46 36.78
N VAL A 559 -4.05 -22.16 36.70
CA VAL A 559 -5.00 -21.58 35.76
C VAL A 559 -4.24 -21.31 34.46
N SER A 560 -4.73 -21.83 33.35
CA SER A 560 -4.15 -21.62 32.03
C SER A 560 -5.22 -21.19 31.04
N GLN A 561 -4.89 -20.23 30.19
CA GLN A 561 -5.73 -19.81 29.09
C GLN A 561 -5.25 -20.52 27.81
N CYS A 562 -6.01 -21.50 27.34
CA CYS A 562 -5.70 -22.18 26.08
C CYS A 562 -6.36 -21.43 24.91
N LEU A 563 -5.61 -20.58 24.23
CA LEU A 563 -5.97 -20.13 22.89
C LEU A 563 -5.70 -21.28 21.91
N GLN A 564 -6.65 -22.21 21.74
CA GLN A 564 -6.51 -23.24 20.70
C GLN A 564 -6.45 -22.56 19.32
N ALA A 565 -5.26 -22.59 18.71
CA ALA A 565 -5.15 -22.53 17.26
C ALA A 565 -5.79 -23.81 16.71
N PHE A 566 -7.06 -23.72 16.27
CA PHE A 566 -7.65 -24.75 15.44
C PHE A 566 -6.91 -24.74 14.09
N SER A 567 -5.82 -25.51 14.00
CA SER A 567 -5.27 -25.93 12.73
C SER A 567 -6.33 -26.78 12.03
N GLN A 568 -6.73 -26.40 10.83
CA GLN A 568 -7.56 -27.24 9.97
C GLN A 568 -6.86 -28.60 9.81
N ASN A 569 -7.58 -29.67 10.13
CA ASN A 569 -7.25 -30.99 9.60
C ASN A 569 -7.31 -30.89 8.06
N LYS A 570 -6.14 -30.92 7.42
CA LYS A 570 -6.01 -31.45 6.08
C LYS A 570 -6.36 -32.94 6.17
N ASN A 571 -7.57 -33.30 5.77
CA ASN A 571 -7.85 -34.66 5.33
C ASN A 571 -7.96 -34.60 3.80
N SER A 572 -7.07 -35.39 3.17
CA SER A 572 -7.18 -36.09 1.89
C SER A 572 -8.14 -35.56 0.84
#